data_AF-A0A0Q9JS95-F1
#
_entry.id   AF-A0A0Q9JS95-F1
#
_cell.length_a   1.000
_cell.length_b   1.000
_cell.length_c   1.000
_cell.angle_alpha   90.00
_cell.angle_beta   90.00
_cell.angle_gamma   90.00
#
_symmetry.space_group_name_H-M   'P 1'
#
loop_
_entity.id
_entity.type
_entity.pdbx_description
1 polymer ?
#
loop_
_entity_poly.entity_id
_entity_poly.type
_entity_poly.pdbx_seq_one_letter_code
_entity_poly.pdbx_strand_id
1 'polypeptide(L)'
;MAKVQGDKVSARERVRLRRLELDRERIERDQLVDQVAEEFFVASGGRDNLLEEVRQREAEMAVSIARLLDLREAPARVQQLLELDVKEYRRLAGLVESDQLVKPAVVAPAG
;
A
#
# COMPACT_ATOMS: atom_id res chain seq x y z
N MET A 1 -54.26 -25.57 -38.13
CA MET A 1 -53.06 -24.70 -38.13
C MET A 1 -52.66 -24.16 -36.74
N ALA A 2 -53.00 -24.81 -35.62
CA ALA A 2 -52.73 -24.29 -34.27
C ALA A 2 -51.34 -24.64 -33.68
N LYS A 3 -50.61 -25.61 -34.26
CA LYS A 3 -49.38 -26.17 -33.68
C LYS A 3 -48.16 -25.23 -33.77
N VAL A 4 -48.09 -24.42 -34.84
CA VAL A 4 -46.94 -23.51 -35.12
C VAL A 4 -46.90 -22.30 -34.18
N GLN A 5 -48.03 -21.93 -33.55
CA GLN A 5 -48.14 -20.74 -32.71
C GLN A 5 -47.69 -21.03 -31.26
N GLY A 6 -47.98 -22.21 -30.71
CA GLY A 6 -47.51 -22.64 -29.38
C GLY A 6 -45.98 -22.86 -29.32
N ASP A 7 -45.38 -23.38 -30.38
CA ASP A 7 -43.92 -23.58 -30.46
C ASP A 7 -43.14 -22.26 -30.54
N LYS A 8 -43.68 -21.25 -31.21
CA LYS A 8 -43.08 -19.91 -31.28
C LYS A 8 -43.14 -19.18 -29.95
N VAL A 9 -44.24 -19.33 -29.19
CA VAL A 9 -44.37 -18.77 -27.84
C VAL A 9 -43.41 -19.46 -26.88
N SER A 10 -43.27 -20.79 -26.94
CA SER A 10 -42.31 -21.52 -26.10
C SER A 10 -40.85 -21.21 -26.46
N ALA A 11 -40.52 -21.00 -27.74
CA ALA A 11 -39.18 -20.60 -28.17
C ALA A 11 -38.80 -19.20 -27.68
N ARG A 12 -39.73 -18.25 -27.74
CA ARG A 12 -39.53 -16.89 -27.22
C ARG A 12 -39.29 -16.90 -25.70
N GLU A 13 -40.06 -17.70 -24.96
CA GLU A 13 -39.89 -17.78 -23.51
C GLU A 13 -38.55 -18.40 -23.11
N ARG A 14 -38.08 -19.44 -23.83
CA ARG A 14 -36.73 -20.00 -23.63
C ARG A 14 -35.62 -18.98 -23.89
N VAL A 15 -35.76 -18.17 -24.94
CA VAL A 15 -34.79 -17.10 -25.25
C VAL A 15 -34.81 -16.03 -24.16
N ARG A 16 -35.99 -15.67 -23.64
CA ARG A 16 -36.13 -14.70 -22.55
C ARG A 16 -35.47 -15.20 -21.25
N LEU A 17 -35.73 -16.44 -20.87
CA LEU A 17 -35.11 -17.06 -19.69
C LEU A 17 -33.59 -17.12 -19.82
N ARG A 18 -33.08 -17.57 -20.97
CA ARG A 18 -31.64 -17.61 -21.23
C ARG A 18 -30.99 -16.22 -21.19
N ARG A 19 -31.69 -15.19 -21.66
CA ARG A 19 -31.20 -13.81 -21.57
C ARG A 19 -31.15 -13.33 -20.12
N LEU A 20 -32.18 -13.61 -19.32
CA LEU A 20 -32.20 -13.27 -17.90
C LEU A 20 -31.10 -14.00 -17.12
N GLU A 21 -30.83 -15.26 -17.45
CA GLU A 21 -29.72 -16.04 -16.88
C GLU A 21 -28.37 -15.40 -17.21
N LEU A 22 -28.12 -15.05 -18.48
CA LEU A 22 -26.89 -14.39 -18.89
C LEU A 22 -26.72 -13.00 -18.26
N ASP A 23 -27.79 -12.24 -18.14
CA ASP A 23 -27.77 -10.92 -17.50
C ASP A 23 -27.47 -11.07 -16.00
N ARG A 24 -28.01 -12.10 -15.34
CA ARG A 24 -27.70 -12.44 -13.95
C ARG A 24 -26.24 -12.84 -13.77
N GLU A 25 -25.71 -13.74 -14.62
CA GLU A 25 -24.31 -14.15 -14.59
C GLU A 25 -23.35 -12.97 -14.77
N ARG A 26 -23.71 -12.01 -15.63
CA ARG A 26 -22.93 -10.77 -15.80
C ARG A 26 -22.93 -9.92 -14.55
N ILE A 27 -24.09 -9.70 -13.94
CA ILE A 27 -24.19 -8.92 -12.69
C ILE A 27 -23.39 -9.59 -11.57
N GLU A 28 -23.51 -10.92 -11.42
CA GLU A 28 -22.76 -11.66 -10.40
C GLU A 28 -21.24 -11.56 -10.65
N ARG A 29 -20.80 -11.64 -11.90
CA ARG A 29 -19.40 -11.45 -12.25
C ARG A 29 -18.92 -10.02 -11.97
N ASP A 30 -19.69 -9.01 -12.37
CA ASP A 30 -19.31 -7.61 -12.18
C ASP A 30 -19.20 -7.29 -10.68
N GLN A 31 -20.11 -7.80 -9.86
CA GLN A 31 -20.04 -7.69 -8.39
C GLN A 31 -18.76 -8.33 -7.81
N LEU A 32 -18.39 -9.51 -8.30
CA LEU A 32 -17.14 -10.17 -7.87
C LEU A 32 -15.91 -9.39 -8.31
N VAL A 33 -15.92 -8.81 -9.51
CA VAL A 33 -14.82 -7.95 -10.01
C VAL A 33 -14.69 -6.71 -9.13
N ASP A 34 -15.81 -6.03 -8.84
CA ASP A 34 -15.83 -4.84 -8.00
C ASP A 34 -15.32 -5.15 -6.59
N GLN A 35 -15.74 -6.28 -6.00
CA GLN A 35 -15.27 -6.72 -4.69
C GLN A 35 -13.75 -6.96 -4.69
N VAL A 36 -13.23 -7.71 -5.65
CA VAL A 36 -11.78 -8.00 -5.73
C VAL A 36 -10.98 -6.71 -5.97
N ALA A 37 -11.51 -5.79 -6.78
CA ALA A 37 -10.89 -4.49 -6.99
C ALA A 37 -10.85 -3.67 -5.70
N GLU A 38 -11.95 -3.63 -4.93
CA GLU A 38 -12.01 -2.96 -3.63
C GLU A 38 -10.97 -3.55 -2.65
N GLU A 39 -10.91 -4.87 -2.53
CA GLU A 39 -9.93 -5.57 -1.68
C GLU A 39 -8.48 -5.20 -2.06
N PHE A 40 -8.19 -5.16 -3.36
CA PHE A 40 -6.87 -4.74 -3.85
C PHE A 40 -6.55 -3.30 -3.46
N PHE A 41 -7.48 -2.36 -3.68
CA PHE A 41 -7.22 -0.95 -3.38
C PHE A 41 -7.09 -0.68 -1.88
N VAL A 42 -7.86 -1.38 -1.04
CA VAL A 42 -7.68 -1.33 0.42
C VAL A 42 -6.31 -1.84 0.81
N ALA A 43 -5.87 -2.98 0.28
CA ALA A 43 -4.55 -3.53 0.57
C ALA A 43 -3.42 -2.62 0.06
N SER A 44 -3.57 -2.02 -1.12
CA SER A 44 -2.61 -1.07 -1.69
C SER A 44 -2.49 0.19 -0.82
N GLY A 45 -3.61 0.77 -0.39
CA GLY A 45 -3.60 1.92 0.51
C GLY A 45 -2.95 1.58 1.86
N GLY A 46 -3.25 0.39 2.41
CA GLY A 46 -2.58 -0.10 3.62
C GLY A 46 -1.08 -0.24 3.46
N ARG A 47 -0.61 -0.77 2.32
CA ARG A 47 0.82 -0.85 1.99
C ARG A 47 1.46 0.54 1.91
N ASP A 48 0.81 1.49 1.26
CA ASP A 48 1.37 2.84 1.10
C ASP A 48 1.48 3.57 2.44
N ASN A 49 0.51 3.39 3.35
CA ASN A 49 0.59 3.90 4.71
C ASN A 49 1.76 3.28 5.50
N LEU A 50 1.94 1.95 5.42
CA LEU A 50 3.07 1.29 6.08
C LEU A 50 4.42 1.76 5.54
N LEU A 51 4.52 2.01 4.23
CA LEU A 51 5.73 2.58 3.64
C LEU A 51 6.01 3.99 4.14
N GLU A 52 4.97 4.81 4.35
CA GLU A 52 5.13 6.14 4.94
C GLU A 52 5.61 6.06 6.40
N GLU A 53 5.03 5.15 7.19
CA GLU A 53 5.49 4.90 8.56
C GLU A 53 6.96 4.45 8.60
N VAL A 54 7.35 3.54 7.70
CA VAL A 54 8.75 3.12 7.56
C VAL A 54 9.63 4.32 7.23
N ARG A 55 9.25 5.16 6.26
CA ARG A 55 10.00 6.39 5.92
C ARG A 55 10.18 7.30 7.13
N GLN A 56 9.13 7.51 7.92
CA GLN A 56 9.19 8.34 9.12
C GLN A 56 10.15 7.76 10.17
N ARG A 57 10.13 6.44 10.38
CA ARG A 57 11.08 5.78 11.30
C ARG A 57 12.51 5.86 10.81
N GLU A 58 12.73 5.71 9.51
CA GLU A 58 14.07 5.86 8.93
C GLU A 58 14.60 7.28 9.06
N ALA A 59 13.74 8.30 8.97
CA ALA A 59 14.12 9.69 9.26
C ALA A 59 14.52 9.88 10.73
N GLU A 60 13.76 9.31 11.68
CA GLU A 60 14.10 9.33 13.11
C GLU A 60 15.45 8.63 13.40
N MET A 61 15.72 7.51 12.72
CA MET A 61 17.01 6.83 12.77
C MET A 61 18.14 7.70 12.22
N ALA A 62 17.92 8.34 11.07
CA ALA A 62 18.87 9.26 10.45
C ALA A 62 19.22 10.44 11.38
N VAL A 63 18.23 11.04 12.05
CA VAL A 63 18.43 12.08 13.08
C VAL A 63 19.29 11.55 14.23
N SER A 64 19.11 10.30 14.65
CA SER A 64 19.92 9.70 15.71
C SER A 64 21.37 9.52 15.29
N ILE A 65 21.63 9.11 14.05
CA ILE A 65 22.97 9.07 13.45
C ILE A 65 23.59 10.47 13.44
N ALA A 66 22.85 11.50 13.00
CA ALA A 66 23.32 12.88 12.97
C ALA A 66 23.74 13.36 14.36
N ARG A 67 22.93 13.08 15.39
CA ARG A 67 23.24 13.44 16.78
C ARG A 67 24.53 12.78 17.28
N LEU A 68 24.79 11.52 16.93
CA LEU A 68 26.05 10.86 17.30
C LEU A 68 27.25 11.53 16.61
N LEU A 69 27.11 11.91 15.34
CA LEU A 69 28.15 12.65 14.62
C LEU A 69 28.38 14.05 15.22
N ASP A 70 27.32 14.74 15.65
CA ASP A 70 27.41 16.03 16.35
C ASP A 70 28.16 15.91 17.68
N LEU A 71 28.02 14.77 18.37
CA LEU A 71 28.80 14.40 19.55
C LEU A 71 30.26 14.01 19.23
N ARG A 72 30.70 14.20 17.98
CA ARG A 72 32.06 13.90 17.48
C ARG A 72 32.41 12.40 17.48
N GLU A 73 31.42 11.52 17.49
CA GLU A 73 31.68 10.10 17.31
C GLU A 73 32.16 9.82 15.88
N ALA A 74 33.15 8.93 15.74
CA ALA A 74 33.67 8.55 14.44
C ALA A 74 32.62 7.72 13.67
N PRO A 75 32.43 7.92 12.35
CA PRO A 75 31.47 7.16 11.55
C PRO A 75 31.59 5.64 11.69
N ALA A 76 32.81 5.11 11.79
CA ALA A 76 33.05 3.67 11.97
C ALA A 76 32.57 3.16 13.35
N ARG A 77 32.68 3.99 14.38
CA ARG A 77 32.20 3.68 15.73
C ARG A 77 30.67 3.77 15.81
N VAL A 78 30.07 4.74 15.11
CA VAL A 78 28.60 4.84 14.97
C VAL A 78 28.04 3.60 14.28
N GLN A 79 28.66 3.14 13.18
CA GLN A 79 28.26 1.89 12.50
C GLN A 79 28.30 0.69 13.43
N GLN A 80 29.38 0.54 14.21
CA GLN A 80 29.51 -0.54 15.18
C GLN A 80 28.47 -0.44 16.32
N LEU A 81 28.23 0.76 16.85
CA LEU A 81 27.31 1.00 17.95
C LEU A 81 25.85 0.70 17.57
N LEU A 82 25.48 1.03 16.34
CA LEU A 82 24.12 0.85 15.82
C LEU A 82 23.96 -0.46 15.04
N GLU A 83 25.01 -1.29 14.99
CA GLU A 83 25.04 -2.56 14.27
C GLU A 83 24.64 -2.43 12.78
N LEU A 84 25.01 -1.29 12.17
CA LEU A 84 24.70 -0.99 10.78
C LEU A 84 25.80 -1.46 9.85
N ASP A 85 25.41 -2.06 8.72
CA ASP A 85 26.34 -2.26 7.63
C ASP A 85 26.68 -0.92 6.93
N VAL A 86 27.75 -0.93 6.12
CA VAL A 86 28.22 0.28 5.43
C VAL A 86 27.18 0.87 4.47
N LYS A 87 26.37 0.01 3.84
CA LYS A 87 25.37 0.43 2.84
C LYS A 87 24.18 1.08 3.53
N GLU A 88 23.68 0.47 4.59
CA GLU A 88 22.58 0.97 5.40
C GLU A 88 22.96 2.26 6.11
N TYR A 89 24.16 2.31 6.71
CA TYR A 89 24.67 3.54 7.31
C TYR A 89 24.72 4.69 6.29
N ARG A 90 25.28 4.46 5.09
CA ARG A 90 25.33 5.49 4.04
C ARG A 90 23.94 5.92 3.58
N ARG A 91 23.00 4.98 3.47
CA ARG A 91 21.62 5.28 3.09
C ARG A 91 20.95 6.18 4.13
N LEU A 92 21.00 5.78 5.40
CA LEU A 92 20.38 6.54 6.50
C LEU A 92 21.08 7.88 6.75
N ALA A 93 22.42 7.93 6.72
CA ALA A 93 23.16 9.18 6.83
C ALA A 93 22.86 10.15 5.67
N GLY A 94 22.71 9.63 4.45
CA GLY A 94 22.33 10.41 3.28
C GLY A 94 20.90 10.98 3.32
N LEU A 95 20.00 10.41 4.13
CA LEU A 95 18.67 10.99 4.36
C LEU A 95 18.80 12.33 5.08
N VAL A 96 19.73 12.47 6.03
CA VAL A 96 19.96 13.75 6.76
C VAL A 96 20.43 14.85 5.80
N GLU A 97 21.29 14.51 4.84
CA GLU A 97 21.79 15.46 3.84
C GLU A 97 20.70 15.87 2.84
N SER A 98 19.78 14.96 2.53
CA SER A 98 18.67 15.20 1.60
C SER A 98 17.49 15.93 2.26
N ASP A 99 17.33 15.78 3.57
CA ASP A 99 16.17 16.23 4.36
C ASP A 99 16.48 17.42 5.31
N GLN A 100 17.43 18.29 4.95
CA GLN A 100 17.73 19.53 5.69
C GLN A 100 16.56 20.56 5.76
N LEU A 101 15.30 20.13 5.66
CA LEU A 101 14.09 20.94 5.83
C LEU A 101 13.20 20.56 7.02
N VAL A 102 13.45 19.47 7.76
CA VAL A 102 12.67 19.17 8.98
C VAL A 102 13.55 19.21 10.23
N LYS A 103 13.62 20.41 10.82
CA LYS A 103 14.17 20.63 12.17
C LYS A 103 13.49 19.68 13.18
N PRO A 104 14.23 18.87 13.94
CA PRO A 104 13.62 18.10 15.01
C PRO A 104 13.18 19.05 16.13
N ALA A 105 11.88 19.03 16.45
CA ALA A 105 11.37 19.65 17.67
C ALA A 105 12.07 19.02 18.87
N VAL A 106 12.88 19.82 19.57
CA VAL A 106 13.57 19.42 20.79
C VAL A 106 12.52 19.11 21.85
N VAL A 107 12.31 17.82 22.13
CA VAL A 107 11.60 17.39 23.35
C VAL A 107 12.63 17.44 24.48
N ALA A 108 12.47 18.42 25.38
CA ALA A 108 13.27 18.57 26.58
C ALA A 108 13.06 17.38 27.54
N PRO A 109 14.09 16.92 28.27
CA PRO A 109 13.91 15.91 29.31
C PRO A 109 13.17 16.52 30.51
N ALA A 110 12.08 15.88 30.93
CA ALA A 110 11.48 16.13 32.24
C ALA A 110 12.45 15.64 33.33
N GLY A 111 12.68 16.50 34.33
CA GLY A 111 13.52 16.21 35.49
C GLY A 111 12.89 15.27 36.50
#